data_AF-A0A434QXA7-F1
#
_entry.id   AF-A0A434QXA7-F1
#
_cell.length_a   1.000
_cell.length_b   1.000
_cell.length_c   1.000
_cell.angle_alpha   90.00
_cell.angle_beta   90.00
_cell.angle_gamma   90.00
#
_symmetry.space_group_name_H-M   'P 1'
#
loop_
_entity.id
_entity.type
_entity.pdbx_description
1 polymer ?
#
loop_
_entity_poly.entity_id
_entity_poly.type
_entity_poly.pdbx_seq_one_letter_code
_entity_poly.pdbx_strand_id
1 'polypeptide(L)'
;SVCTDTVVNTGDKLRDNPELAERLAAGGPLAVHGVQLTPSKLVKPVNVPPFGSWVVDFDGYFEDPDVQGHVGDVRVWRPCEGRAGYYEEIPGGFLPPVYPPDFPPPGNLPPCLDVEDVQYFCTPRGLRADLYLDDHAGFGGDSIKALSKTPGVGVTSPMSHAPGKPYTIGIIGHNPGDTVNVGLCFHLKSDRDKGGYYP
;
A
#
# COMPACT_ATOMS: atom_id res chain seq x y z
N SER A 1 10.23 -6.98 11.57
CA SER A 1 10.14 -6.78 10.11
C SER A 1 11.12 -5.69 9.70
N VAL A 2 11.91 -5.89 8.64
CA VAL A 2 13.02 -5.00 8.24
C VAL A 2 12.59 -3.96 7.17
N CYS A 3 11.39 -4.11 6.58
CA CYS A 3 10.84 -3.21 5.55
C CYS A 3 9.84 -2.15 6.07
N THR A 4 9.51 -2.18 7.36
CA THR A 4 8.54 -1.26 7.97
C THR A 4 9.16 0.03 8.50
N ASP A 5 10.48 0.17 8.42
CA ASP A 5 11.23 1.19 9.16
C ASP A 5 12.24 1.93 8.27
N THR A 6 11.80 2.29 7.06
CA THR A 6 12.57 3.07 6.08
C THR A 6 11.76 4.29 5.65
N VAL A 7 12.37 5.47 5.77
CA VAL A 7 11.88 6.73 5.22
C VAL A 7 12.32 6.82 3.76
N VAL A 8 11.37 7.06 2.87
CA VAL A 8 11.59 7.13 1.42
C VAL A 8 11.27 8.53 0.96
N ASN A 9 12.25 9.19 0.35
CA ASN A 9 12.12 10.54 -0.18
C ASN A 9 12.49 10.55 -1.66
N THR A 10 11.88 11.43 -2.43
CA THR A 10 12.32 11.76 -3.79
C THR A 10 13.07 13.08 -3.80
N GLY A 11 13.93 13.27 -4.80
CA GLY A 11 14.56 14.55 -5.04
C GLY A 11 15.59 14.53 -6.15
N ASP A 12 16.01 15.72 -6.54
CA ASP A 12 17.07 15.95 -7.50
C ASP A 12 18.39 16.17 -6.79
N LYS A 13 19.49 15.82 -7.46
CA LYS A 13 20.86 16.08 -6.99
C LYS A 13 21.10 15.61 -5.55
N LEU A 14 20.60 14.43 -5.19
CA LEU A 14 20.61 13.91 -3.83
C LEU A 14 22.03 13.73 -3.23
N ARG A 15 23.07 13.77 -4.07
CA ARG A 15 24.49 13.66 -3.70
C ARG A 15 25.31 14.90 -4.05
N ASP A 16 24.70 15.97 -4.56
CA ASP A 16 25.42 17.19 -4.92
C ASP A 16 25.68 18.03 -3.66
N ASN A 17 26.79 17.75 -3.00
CA ASN A 17 27.28 18.55 -1.89
C ASN A 17 28.77 18.88 -2.12
N PRO A 18 29.10 20.15 -2.47
CA PRO A 18 30.47 20.57 -2.70
C PRO A 18 31.43 20.30 -1.54
N GLU A 19 30.96 20.39 -0.29
CA GLU A 19 31.78 20.16 0.91
C GLU A 19 32.14 18.68 1.10
N LEU A 20 31.40 17.77 0.45
CA LEU A 20 31.57 16.32 0.56
C LEU A 20 31.98 15.67 -0.76
N ALA A 21 32.22 16.45 -1.82
CA ALA A 21 32.43 15.96 -3.18
C ALA A 21 33.54 14.90 -3.27
N GLU A 22 34.69 15.12 -2.62
CA GLU A 22 35.81 14.17 -2.61
C GLU A 22 35.41 12.83 -1.94
N ARG A 23 34.65 12.89 -0.84
CA ARG A 23 34.19 11.70 -0.12
C ARG A 23 33.12 10.95 -0.90
N LEU A 24 32.27 11.67 -1.63
CA LEU A 24 31.18 11.12 -2.41
C LEU A 24 31.65 10.57 -3.76
N ALA A 25 32.74 11.08 -4.33
CA ALA A 25 33.29 10.64 -5.62
C ALA A 25 33.60 9.13 -5.64
N ALA A 26 34.08 8.58 -4.52
CA ALA A 26 34.37 7.14 -4.40
C ALA A 26 33.12 6.25 -4.53
N GLY A 27 31.93 6.79 -4.23
CA GLY A 27 30.66 6.07 -4.29
C GLY A 27 29.92 6.22 -5.61
N GLY A 28 30.51 6.85 -6.64
CA GLY A 28 29.87 7.09 -7.94
C GLY A 28 29.38 8.53 -8.16
N PRO A 29 28.44 8.74 -9.10
CA PRO A 29 28.01 10.07 -9.56
C PRO A 29 27.45 10.98 -8.45
N LEU A 30 27.66 12.29 -8.61
CA LEU A 30 27.18 13.33 -7.69
C LEU A 30 25.77 13.82 -8.05
N ALA A 31 25.47 13.93 -9.34
CA ALA A 31 24.12 14.19 -9.81
C ALA A 31 23.36 12.86 -9.80
N VAL A 32 22.45 12.70 -8.84
CA VAL A 32 21.53 11.56 -8.77
C VAL A 32 20.14 12.12 -8.53
N HIS A 33 19.23 11.88 -9.48
CA HIS A 33 17.85 12.33 -9.42
C HIS A 33 16.97 11.10 -9.24
N GLY A 34 16.35 10.94 -8.07
CA GLY A 34 15.55 9.76 -7.82
C GLY A 34 15.15 9.60 -6.37
N VAL A 35 15.44 8.44 -5.79
CA VAL A 35 14.93 8.03 -4.49
C VAL A 35 16.06 7.94 -3.47
N GLN A 36 15.86 8.54 -2.30
CA GLN A 36 16.67 8.32 -1.11
C GLN A 36 15.92 7.41 -0.12
N LEU A 37 16.56 6.31 0.25
CA LEU A 37 16.08 5.34 1.25
C LEU A 37 16.90 5.49 2.53
N THR A 38 16.24 5.81 3.65
CA THR A 38 16.90 6.05 4.94
C THR A 38 16.27 5.18 6.03
N PRO A 39 17.02 4.30 6.71
CA PRO A 39 16.50 3.61 7.89
C PRO A 39 15.96 4.64 8.91
N SER A 40 14.79 4.42 9.48
CA SER A 40 14.12 5.42 10.34
C SER A 40 14.94 5.79 11.58
N LYS A 41 15.77 4.86 12.06
CA LYS A 41 16.71 5.07 13.19
C LYS A 41 17.89 5.96 12.82
N LEU A 42 18.09 6.22 11.53
CA LEU A 42 19.15 7.03 10.94
C LEU A 42 18.55 8.26 10.24
N VAL A 43 17.52 8.87 10.82
CA VAL A 43 17.08 10.22 10.41
C VAL A 43 17.87 11.29 11.18
N LYS A 44 17.67 12.57 10.83
CA LYS A 44 18.31 13.68 11.57
C LYS A 44 17.96 13.59 13.08
N PRO A 45 18.94 13.85 13.97
CA PRO A 45 20.30 14.34 13.72
C PRO A 45 21.36 13.25 13.48
N VAL A 46 21.00 11.97 13.55
CA VAL A 46 21.95 10.83 13.63
C VAL A 46 22.69 10.56 12.31
N ASN A 47 22.13 11.01 11.18
CA ASN A 47 22.63 10.75 9.83
C ASN A 47 22.85 12.05 9.06
N VAL A 48 23.69 12.93 9.61
CA VAL A 48 24.12 14.18 8.96
C VAL A 48 25.65 14.18 8.93
N PRO A 49 26.29 14.05 7.74
CA PRO A 49 25.69 13.84 6.42
C PRO A 49 25.03 12.45 6.25
N PRO A 50 24.14 12.25 5.24
CA PRO A 50 23.28 11.08 5.13
C PRO A 50 24.00 9.81 4.60
N PHE A 51 25.17 9.47 5.15
CA PHE A 51 25.96 8.31 4.71
C PHE A 51 25.30 6.95 5.03
N GLY A 52 24.36 6.92 5.97
CA GLY A 52 23.54 5.75 6.27
C GLY A 52 22.34 5.57 5.34
N SER A 53 22.21 6.39 4.30
CA SER A 53 21.13 6.33 3.32
C SER A 53 21.61 5.71 2.01
N TRP A 54 20.70 5.06 1.28
CA TRP A 54 20.92 4.63 -0.09
C TRP A 54 20.25 5.60 -1.05
N VAL A 55 20.88 5.84 -2.20
CA VAL A 55 20.35 6.71 -3.25
C VAL A 55 20.30 5.92 -4.54
N VAL A 56 19.17 5.98 -5.24
CA VAL A 56 18.94 5.29 -6.51
C VAL A 56 18.46 6.34 -7.51
N ASP A 57 19.08 6.36 -8.68
CA ASP A 57 18.63 7.19 -9.80
C ASP A 57 17.34 6.63 -10.40
N PHE A 58 16.42 7.50 -10.81
CA PHE A 58 15.10 7.07 -11.29
C PHE A 58 15.16 6.28 -12.59
N ASP A 59 16.03 6.65 -13.54
CA ASP A 59 16.15 5.97 -14.83
C ASP A 59 17.47 5.19 -14.97
N GLY A 60 18.37 5.32 -13.98
CA GLY A 60 19.65 4.62 -13.93
C GLY A 60 20.72 5.26 -14.82
N TYR A 61 20.42 6.41 -15.43
CA TYR A 61 21.35 7.22 -16.18
C TYR A 61 21.82 8.39 -15.31
N PHE A 62 23.14 8.58 -15.23
CA PHE A 62 23.72 9.57 -14.30
C PHE A 62 24.43 10.73 -15.02
N GLU A 63 24.46 10.70 -16.35
CA GLU A 63 25.15 11.67 -17.20
C GLU A 63 24.18 12.72 -17.78
N ASP A 64 23.18 13.10 -16.99
CA ASP A 64 22.08 13.99 -17.37
C ASP A 64 21.72 14.98 -16.25
N PRO A 65 22.68 15.79 -15.77
CA PRO A 65 22.44 16.74 -14.68
C PRO A 65 21.31 17.76 -14.96
N ASP A 66 20.90 17.89 -16.24
CA ASP A 66 19.87 18.81 -16.71
C ASP A 66 18.42 18.27 -16.59
N VAL A 67 18.18 16.99 -16.28
CA VAL A 67 16.82 16.41 -16.19
C VAL A 67 16.12 16.60 -14.84
N GLN A 68 16.49 17.66 -14.11
CA GLN A 68 15.92 17.99 -12.80
C GLN A 68 14.40 18.19 -12.87
N GLY A 69 13.70 17.78 -11.82
CA GLY A 69 12.25 17.96 -11.69
C GLY A 69 11.41 16.89 -12.39
N HIS A 70 12.04 15.89 -13.01
CA HIS A 70 11.34 14.72 -13.58
C HIS A 70 11.02 13.66 -12.53
N VAL A 71 11.61 13.74 -11.33
CA VAL A 71 11.34 12.80 -10.24
C VAL A 71 9.98 13.12 -9.61
N GLY A 72 9.01 12.27 -9.92
CA GLY A 72 7.65 12.38 -9.40
C GLY A 72 7.46 11.80 -8.00
N ASP A 73 6.23 11.34 -7.76
CA ASP A 73 5.85 10.66 -6.53
C ASP A 73 6.48 9.25 -6.43
N VAL A 74 6.80 8.81 -5.21
CA VAL A 74 7.34 7.48 -4.96
C VAL A 74 6.28 6.58 -4.34
N ARG A 75 6.19 5.36 -4.85
CA ARG A 75 5.33 4.31 -4.30
C ARG A 75 6.22 3.18 -3.82
N VAL A 76 6.25 2.97 -2.50
CA VAL A 76 6.97 1.84 -1.91
C VAL A 76 6.11 0.61 -2.05
N TRP A 77 6.50 -0.28 -2.96
CA TRP A 77 5.87 -1.58 -3.04
C TRP A 77 6.17 -2.38 -1.77
N ARG A 78 5.13 -2.75 -1.04
CA ARG A 78 5.24 -3.64 0.11
C ARG A 78 4.75 -5.02 -0.32
N PRO A 79 5.62 -6.05 -0.30
CA PRO A 79 5.28 -7.37 -0.78
C PRO A 79 4.15 -7.98 0.03
N CYS A 80 2.96 -7.92 -0.55
CA CYS A 80 1.86 -8.83 -0.39
C CYS A 80 1.21 -8.93 -1.76
N GLU A 81 0.71 -10.10 -2.15
CA GLU A 81 -0.25 -10.11 -3.26
C GLU A 81 -1.53 -9.40 -2.78
N GLY A 82 -1.60 -8.11 -3.09
CA GLY A 82 -2.82 -7.34 -2.98
C GLY A 82 -3.71 -7.70 -4.14
N ARG A 83 -4.76 -8.47 -3.91
CA ARG A 83 -6.04 -8.14 -4.55
C ARG A 83 -6.92 -7.38 -3.57
N ALA A 84 -6.56 -6.11 -3.37
CA ALA A 84 -7.49 -5.04 -3.06
C ALA A 84 -6.99 -3.74 -3.74
N GLY A 85 -7.38 -3.59 -5.01
CA GLY A 85 -7.56 -2.33 -5.72
C GLY A 85 -6.48 -1.24 -5.64
N TYR A 86 -5.34 -1.41 -6.31
CA TYR A 86 -5.09 -0.39 -7.33
C TYR A 86 -6.12 -0.65 -8.42
N TYR A 87 -6.91 0.36 -8.78
CA TYR A 87 -7.24 0.75 -10.14
C TYR A 87 -8.38 1.77 -10.07
N GLU A 88 -8.06 3.06 -10.05
CA GLU A 88 -8.94 3.95 -10.80
C GLU A 88 -8.85 3.49 -12.26
N GLU A 89 -9.98 3.12 -12.84
CA GLU A 89 -10.08 2.77 -14.24
C GLU A 89 -9.81 4.04 -15.05
N ILE A 90 -8.59 4.18 -15.57
CA ILE A 90 -8.26 5.20 -16.57
C ILE A 90 -8.85 4.75 -17.92
N PRO A 91 -9.35 5.68 -18.76
CA PRO A 91 -9.83 5.34 -20.09
C PRO A 91 -8.73 4.61 -20.88
N GLY A 92 -8.96 3.33 -21.20
CA GLY A 92 -7.97 2.48 -21.88
C GLY A 92 -7.44 1.30 -21.05
N GLY A 93 -7.85 1.14 -19.79
CA GLY A 93 -7.53 0.00 -18.95
C GLY A 93 -6.32 0.23 -18.04
N PHE A 94 -5.79 -0.83 -17.45
CA PHE A 94 -4.71 -0.73 -16.46
C PHE A 94 -3.35 -0.56 -17.13
N LEU A 95 -2.62 0.51 -16.78
CA LEU A 95 -1.19 0.55 -17.09
C LEU A 95 -0.48 -0.47 -16.20
N PRO A 96 0.30 -1.41 -16.78
CA PRO A 96 1.12 -2.29 -15.96
C PRO A 96 2.14 -1.43 -15.18
N PRO A 97 2.41 -1.76 -13.91
CA PRO A 97 3.51 -1.13 -13.19
C PRO A 97 4.80 -1.31 -13.99
N VAL A 98 5.47 -0.21 -14.29
CA VAL A 98 6.81 -0.24 -14.90
C VAL A 98 7.79 -0.49 -13.75
N TYR A 99 8.30 -1.73 -13.67
CA TYR A 99 9.38 -2.06 -12.76
C TYR A 99 10.72 -1.70 -13.42
N PRO A 100 11.68 -1.13 -12.68
CA PRO A 100 13.06 -1.06 -13.15
C PRO A 100 13.51 -2.48 -13.56
N PRO A 101 14.18 -2.65 -14.71
CA PRO A 101 14.59 -3.97 -15.21
C PRO A 101 15.39 -4.79 -14.18
N ASP A 102 16.16 -4.10 -13.33
CA ASP A 102 17.02 -4.71 -12.32
C ASP A 102 16.31 -5.10 -11.00
N PHE A 103 15.05 -4.71 -10.83
CA PHE A 103 14.26 -4.97 -9.62
C PHE A 103 12.89 -5.59 -9.94
N PRO A 104 12.84 -6.81 -10.49
CA PRO A 104 11.57 -7.52 -10.67
C PRO A 104 10.95 -7.85 -9.30
N PRO A 105 9.62 -7.74 -9.14
CA PRO A 105 8.98 -8.14 -7.90
C PRO A 105 9.17 -9.66 -7.68
N PRO A 106 9.41 -10.12 -6.44
CA PRO A 106 9.44 -11.54 -6.13
C PRO A 106 8.12 -12.22 -6.51
N GLY A 107 8.21 -13.25 -7.36
CA GLY A 107 7.08 -13.80 -8.11
C GLY A 107 6.23 -14.85 -7.40
N ASN A 108 6.14 -14.85 -6.06
CA ASN A 108 5.25 -15.73 -5.28
C ASN A 108 5.14 -15.22 -3.84
N LEU A 109 4.24 -14.28 -3.58
CA LEU A 109 4.00 -13.76 -2.23
C LEU A 109 2.61 -14.18 -1.76
N PRO A 110 2.44 -14.58 -0.49
CA PRO A 110 1.10 -14.85 0.03
C PRO A 110 0.22 -13.58 -0.06
N PRO A 111 -1.11 -13.74 -0.15
CA PRO A 111 -2.00 -12.60 -0.08
C PRO A 111 -1.82 -11.89 1.26
N CYS A 112 -2.02 -10.58 1.26
CA CYS A 112 -1.88 -9.77 2.47
C CYS A 112 -2.96 -10.10 3.52
N LEU A 113 -4.14 -10.45 3.01
CA LEU A 113 -5.33 -10.86 3.72
C LEU A 113 -5.98 -11.96 2.89
N ASP A 114 -6.30 -13.08 3.51
CA ASP A 114 -7.03 -14.18 2.87
C ASP A 114 -8.44 -14.33 3.46
N VAL A 115 -9.37 -14.84 2.65
CA VAL A 115 -10.71 -15.21 3.09
C VAL A 115 -10.75 -16.72 3.26
N GLU A 116 -10.58 -17.19 4.50
CA GLU A 116 -10.54 -18.62 4.82
C GLU A 116 -11.91 -19.30 4.61
N ASP A 117 -12.98 -18.64 5.05
CA ASP A 117 -14.34 -19.17 4.97
C ASP A 117 -15.38 -18.04 4.93
N VAL A 118 -16.52 -18.33 4.32
CA VAL A 118 -17.70 -17.45 4.31
C VAL A 118 -18.93 -18.26 4.67
N GLN A 119 -19.53 -17.92 5.81
CA GLN A 119 -20.72 -18.60 6.31
C GLN A 119 -21.96 -17.73 6.12
N TYR A 120 -22.98 -18.31 5.48
CA TYR A 120 -24.20 -17.61 5.15
C TYR A 120 -25.35 -18.02 6.05
N PHE A 121 -26.11 -17.03 6.55
CA PHE A 121 -27.27 -17.23 7.39
C PHE A 121 -28.46 -16.43 6.90
N CYS A 122 -29.59 -17.09 6.69
CA CYS A 122 -30.85 -16.41 6.44
C CYS A 122 -31.34 -15.76 7.75
N THR A 123 -31.69 -14.48 7.67
CA THR A 123 -32.28 -13.72 8.78
C THR A 123 -33.64 -13.16 8.34
N PRO A 124 -34.54 -12.81 9.28
CA PRO A 124 -35.81 -12.15 8.93
C PRO A 124 -35.65 -10.83 8.17
N ARG A 125 -34.44 -10.23 8.19
CA ARG A 125 -34.14 -8.96 7.52
C ARG A 125 -33.40 -9.12 6.19
N GLY A 126 -32.97 -10.33 5.83
CA GLY A 126 -32.14 -10.59 4.65
C GLY A 126 -31.05 -11.63 4.93
N LEU A 127 -29.96 -11.56 4.17
CA LEU A 127 -28.82 -12.46 4.28
C LEU A 127 -27.79 -11.88 5.24
N ARG A 128 -27.20 -12.75 6.06
CA ARG A 128 -26.01 -12.45 6.84
C ARG A 128 -24.87 -13.29 6.30
N ALA A 129 -23.70 -12.67 6.12
CA ALA A 129 -22.46 -13.36 5.78
C ALA A 129 -21.43 -13.12 6.88
N ASP A 130 -20.92 -14.19 7.47
CA ASP A 130 -19.80 -14.15 8.42
C ASP A 130 -18.52 -14.53 7.67
N LEU A 131 -17.57 -13.60 7.63
CA LEU A 131 -16.28 -13.73 6.94
C LEU A 131 -15.20 -14.13 7.95
N TYR A 132 -14.51 -15.22 7.69
CA TYR A 132 -13.32 -15.66 8.42
C TYR A 132 -12.11 -15.27 7.59
N LEU A 133 -11.21 -14.49 8.19
CA LEU A 133 -10.11 -13.85 7.49
C LEU A 133 -8.80 -14.16 8.18
N ASP A 134 -7.77 -14.45 7.40
CA ASP A 134 -6.39 -14.55 7.88
C ASP A 134 -5.58 -13.34 7.42
N ASP A 135 -5.04 -12.59 8.38
CA ASP A 135 -4.24 -11.40 8.15
C ASP A 135 -2.75 -11.75 8.20
N HIS A 136 -2.26 -12.36 7.12
CA HIS A 136 -0.86 -12.74 6.97
C HIS A 136 0.10 -11.55 7.10
N ALA A 137 -0.34 -10.35 6.71
CA ALA A 137 0.46 -9.14 6.74
C ALA A 137 0.52 -8.47 8.12
N GLY A 138 -0.39 -8.84 9.03
CA GLY A 138 -0.50 -8.24 10.35
C GLY A 138 -0.94 -6.77 10.30
N PHE A 139 -1.81 -6.41 9.35
CA PHE A 139 -2.45 -5.09 9.34
C PHE A 139 -3.22 -4.80 10.62
N GLY A 140 -3.71 -5.84 11.30
CA GLY A 140 -4.40 -5.76 12.58
C GLY A 140 -5.75 -5.07 12.48
N GLY A 141 -6.36 -5.03 11.29
CA GLY A 141 -7.65 -4.39 11.08
C GLY A 141 -8.67 -4.85 12.12
N ASP A 142 -9.38 -3.91 12.72
CA ASP A 142 -10.38 -4.16 13.77
C ASP A 142 -11.80 -3.79 13.31
N SER A 143 -11.93 -3.44 12.03
CA SER A 143 -13.15 -2.90 11.46
C SER A 143 -13.21 -3.13 9.95
N ILE A 144 -14.40 -3.46 9.45
CA ILE A 144 -14.70 -3.53 8.01
C ILE A 144 -15.81 -2.55 7.69
N LYS A 145 -15.62 -1.79 6.61
CA LYS A 145 -16.70 -1.10 5.91
C LYS A 145 -17.09 -1.90 4.68
N ALA A 146 -18.34 -2.36 4.66
CA ALA A 146 -18.90 -3.05 3.52
C ALA A 146 -19.75 -2.08 2.68
N LEU A 147 -19.52 -2.07 1.37
CA LEU A 147 -20.17 -1.19 0.41
C LEU A 147 -20.93 -2.02 -0.63
N SER A 148 -22.20 -1.70 -0.83
CA SER A 148 -22.95 -2.28 -1.94
C SER A 148 -22.41 -1.76 -3.27
N LYS A 149 -22.10 -2.68 -4.19
CA LYS A 149 -21.80 -2.37 -5.59
C LYS A 149 -22.93 -2.80 -6.52
N THR A 150 -24.03 -3.30 -5.96
CA THR A 150 -25.24 -3.68 -6.72
C THR A 150 -26.36 -2.67 -6.44
N PRO A 151 -26.90 -1.98 -7.45
CA PRO A 151 -28.01 -1.04 -7.28
C PRO A 151 -29.22 -1.68 -6.58
N GLY A 152 -29.84 -0.96 -5.64
CA GLY A 152 -31.01 -1.45 -4.90
C GLY A 152 -30.71 -2.41 -3.75
N VAL A 153 -29.47 -2.90 -3.62
CA VAL A 153 -29.04 -3.76 -2.51
C VAL A 153 -28.44 -2.92 -1.39
N GLY A 154 -28.93 -3.12 -0.17
CA GLY A 154 -28.36 -2.53 1.04
C GLY A 154 -27.32 -3.47 1.67
N VAL A 155 -26.19 -2.91 2.10
CA VAL A 155 -25.14 -3.65 2.82
C VAL A 155 -24.81 -2.91 4.12
N THR A 156 -24.68 -3.66 5.21
CA THR A 156 -24.30 -3.14 6.53
C THR A 156 -23.15 -3.96 7.11
N SER A 157 -22.23 -3.30 7.81
CA SER A 157 -21.17 -3.94 8.57
C SER A 157 -21.06 -3.30 9.97
N PRO A 158 -20.70 -4.06 11.00
CA PRO A 158 -20.41 -3.51 12.31
C PRO A 158 -19.13 -2.67 12.26
N MET A 159 -19.13 -1.54 12.96
CA MET A 159 -17.99 -0.62 13.03
C MET A 159 -16.82 -1.14 13.87
N SER A 160 -16.92 -2.32 14.48
CA SER A 160 -15.89 -2.89 15.35
C SER A 160 -15.98 -4.41 15.39
N HIS A 161 -14.81 -5.04 15.42
CA HIS A 161 -14.62 -6.48 15.44
C HIS A 161 -13.83 -6.90 16.67
N ALA A 162 -14.21 -8.04 17.24
CA ALA A 162 -13.49 -8.64 18.36
C ALA A 162 -12.48 -9.66 17.83
N PRO A 163 -11.21 -9.65 18.31
CA PRO A 163 -10.20 -10.60 17.86
C PRO A 163 -10.69 -12.05 17.93
N GLY A 164 -10.43 -12.83 16.88
CA GLY A 164 -10.83 -14.24 16.79
C GLY A 164 -12.32 -14.50 16.55
N LYS A 165 -13.11 -13.47 16.21
CA LYS A 165 -14.49 -13.62 15.70
C LYS A 165 -14.52 -13.47 14.18
N PRO A 166 -15.57 -13.90 13.49
CA PRO A 166 -15.75 -13.54 12.08
C PRO A 166 -16.23 -12.08 11.96
N TYR A 167 -16.03 -11.50 10.78
CA TYR A 167 -16.64 -10.24 10.40
C TYR A 167 -18.04 -10.47 9.83
N THR A 168 -19.05 -9.91 10.47
CA THR A 168 -20.44 -10.08 10.04
C THR A 168 -20.87 -8.97 9.09
N ILE A 169 -21.50 -9.32 7.97
CA ILE A 169 -22.10 -8.39 7.02
C ILE A 169 -23.58 -8.73 6.85
N GLY A 170 -24.43 -7.71 6.91
CA GLY A 170 -25.85 -7.81 6.57
C GLY A 170 -26.11 -7.35 5.14
N ILE A 171 -26.83 -8.15 4.35
CA ILE A 171 -27.19 -7.87 2.96
C ILE A 171 -28.71 -7.94 2.83
N ILE A 172 -29.33 -6.88 2.30
CA ILE A 172 -30.79 -6.73 2.20
C ILE A 172 -31.19 -6.25 0.81
N GLY A 173 -32.43 -6.50 0.40
CA GLY A 173 -32.94 -6.03 -0.91
C GLY A 173 -32.44 -6.85 -2.11
N HIS A 174 -32.12 -8.13 -1.90
CA HIS A 174 -31.78 -9.10 -2.93
C HIS A 174 -32.78 -10.26 -2.92
N ASN A 175 -32.92 -10.96 -4.04
CA ASN A 175 -33.73 -12.16 -4.17
C ASN A 175 -32.87 -13.43 -4.13
N PRO A 176 -33.44 -14.59 -3.77
CA PRO A 176 -32.75 -15.87 -3.93
C PRO A 176 -32.30 -16.09 -5.38
N GLY A 177 -31.01 -16.34 -5.57
CA GLY A 177 -30.39 -16.53 -6.89
C GLY A 177 -29.74 -15.28 -7.49
N ASP A 178 -29.91 -14.11 -6.88
CA ASP A 178 -29.24 -12.88 -7.33
C ASP A 178 -27.74 -12.90 -7.01
N THR A 179 -26.92 -12.38 -7.93
CA THR A 179 -25.50 -12.08 -7.66
C THR A 179 -25.37 -10.68 -7.06
N VAL A 180 -24.86 -10.60 -5.84
CA VAL A 180 -24.58 -9.33 -5.15
C VAL A 180 -23.09 -9.06 -5.11
N ASN A 181 -22.68 -7.90 -5.59
CA ASN A 181 -21.30 -7.42 -5.50
C ASN A 181 -21.14 -6.57 -4.24
N VAL A 182 -20.23 -6.97 -3.35
CA VAL A 182 -19.90 -6.27 -2.11
C VAL A 182 -18.43 -5.88 -2.13
N GLY A 183 -18.15 -4.58 -2.00
CA GLY A 183 -16.79 -4.09 -1.76
C GLY A 183 -16.48 -4.08 -0.28
N LEU A 184 -15.30 -4.59 0.11
CA LEU A 184 -14.84 -4.61 1.50
C LEU A 184 -13.64 -3.67 1.66
N CYS A 185 -13.69 -2.84 2.70
CA CYS A 185 -12.59 -1.97 3.08
C CYS A 185 -12.20 -2.25 4.53
N PHE A 186 -10.95 -2.65 4.74
CA PHE A 186 -10.36 -2.96 6.04
C PHE A 186 -9.72 -1.71 6.65
N HIS A 187 -9.90 -1.49 7.94
CA HIS A 187 -9.22 -0.40 8.62
C HIS A 187 -8.94 -0.68 10.09
N LEU A 188 -7.96 0.07 10.62
CA LEU A 188 -7.73 0.24 12.05
C LEU A 188 -8.56 1.42 12.54
N LYS A 189 -9.35 1.21 13.60
CA LYS A 189 -10.08 2.30 14.25
C LYS A 189 -9.15 3.42 14.72
N SER A 190 -7.92 3.08 15.16
CA SER A 190 -6.90 4.06 15.52
C SER A 190 -6.49 4.98 14.38
N ASP A 191 -6.55 4.53 13.13
CA ASP A 191 -6.17 5.33 11.96
C ASP A 191 -7.28 6.31 11.62
N ARG A 192 -8.55 5.87 11.71
CA ARG A 192 -9.71 6.76 11.60
C ARG A 192 -9.71 7.82 12.71
N ASP A 193 -9.43 7.42 13.95
CA ASP A 193 -9.43 8.34 15.10
C ASP A 193 -8.28 9.37 15.02
N LYS A 194 -7.22 9.08 14.26
CA LYS A 194 -6.15 10.03 13.90
C LYS A 194 -6.49 10.93 12.70
N GLY A 195 -7.72 10.87 12.19
CA GLY A 195 -8.17 11.65 11.03
C GLY A 195 -7.78 11.04 9.68
N GLY A 196 -7.37 9.77 9.66
CA GLY A 196 -7.14 9.03 8.43
C GLY A 196 -8.43 8.93 7.61
N TYR A 197 -8.39 9.46 6.38
CA TYR A 197 -9.42 9.30 5.38
C TYR A 197 -8.85 8.50 4.22
N TYR A 198 -9.43 7.34 3.95
CA TYR A 198 -9.18 6.57 2.73
C TYR A 198 -10.48 6.57 1.90
N PRO A 199 -10.39 6.84 0.58
CA PRO A 199 -11.54 6.99 -0.31
C PRO A 199 -12.43 5.74 -0.40
#